data_AF-A0AAA9Z5N7-F1
#
_entry.id   AF-A0AAA9Z5N7-F1
#
_cell.length_a   1.000
_cell.length_b   1.000
_cell.length_c   1.000
_cell.angle_alpha   90.00
_cell.angle_beta   90.00
_cell.angle_gamma   90.00
#
_symmetry.space_group_name_H-M   'P 1'
#
loop_
_entity.id
_entity.type
_entity.pdbx_description
1 polymer ?
#
loop_
_entity_poly.entity_id
_entity_poly.type
_entity_poly.pdbx_seq_one_letter_code
_entity_poly.pdbx_strand_id
1 'polypeptide(L)' 'MAFGDVKTPKRLQELNNFHADHSYIEGYVPAKADLSVYDALGKAPAGDYLHVQRWYRHITSSSSQ' A
#
# COMPACT_ATOMS: atom_id res chain seq x y z
N MET A 1 2.98 -11.87 -6.18
CA MET A 1 2.00 -12.12 -5.09
C MET A 1 2.56 -11.64 -3.74
N ALA A 2 3.13 -10.43 -3.67
CA ALA A 2 3.91 -10.00 -2.49
C ALA A 2 3.05 -9.79 -1.23
N PHE A 3 1.79 -9.42 -1.39
CA PHE A 3 0.81 -9.36 -0.32
C PHE A 3 -0.46 -10.02 -0.84
N GLY A 4 -0.97 -11.04 -0.13
CA GLY A 4 -2.18 -11.78 -0.52
C GLY A 4 -3.45 -10.94 -0.34
N ASP A 5 -4.47 -11.47 0.35
CA ASP A 5 -5.68 -10.68 0.62
C ASP A 5 -5.42 -9.56 1.65
N VAL A 6 -5.07 -8.38 1.13
CA VAL A 6 -4.81 -7.13 1.88
C VAL A 6 -6.07 -6.54 2.49
N LYS A 7 -7.24 -7.19 2.38
CA LYS A 7 -8.48 -6.73 3.03
C LYS A 7 -8.61 -7.22 4.47
N THR A 8 -7.78 -8.18 4.88
CA THR A 8 -7.79 -8.69 6.26
C THR A 8 -7.03 -7.76 7.21
N PRO A 9 -7.50 -7.55 8.46
CA PRO A 9 -6.80 -6.68 9.42
C PRO A 9 -5.35 -7.08 9.66
N LYS A 10 -5.08 -8.39 9.74
CA LYS A 10 -3.72 -8.92 9.90
C LYS A 10 -2.81 -8.51 8.74
N ARG A 11 -3.26 -8.66 7.49
CA ARG A 11 -2.44 -8.28 6.33
C ARG A 11 -2.30 -6.78 6.17
N LEU A 12 -3.32 -6.00 6.52
CA LEU A 12 -3.20 -4.54 6.59
C LEU A 12 -2.14 -4.11 7.61
N GLN A 13 -2.08 -4.77 8.76
CA GLN A 13 -1.07 -4.47 9.77
C GLN A 13 0.34 -4.82 9.30
N GLU A 14 0.51 -5.97 8.67
CA GLU A 14 1.80 -6.36 8.08
C GLU A 14 2.24 -5.40 6.96
N LEU A 15 1.32 -4.99 6.09
CA LEU A 15 1.57 -3.99 5.05
C LEU A 15 1.93 -2.63 5.64
N ASN A 16 1.27 -2.24 6.74
CA ASN A 16 1.59 -1.00 7.45
C ASN A 16 2.99 -1.02 8.05
N ASN A 17 3.36 -2.14 8.68
CA ASN A 17 4.69 -2.30 9.25
C ASN A 17 5.76 -2.32 8.15
N PHE A 18 5.48 -2.93 6.99
CA PHE A 18 6.37 -2.89 5.83
C PHE A 18 6.55 -1.47 5.28
N HIS A 19 5.49 -0.65 5.24
CA HIS A 19 5.61 0.74 4.81
C HIS A 19 6.20 1.69 5.87
N ALA A 20 6.56 1.19 7.05
CA ALA A 20 7.26 1.99 8.05
C ALA A 20 8.66 2.39 7.55
N ASP A 21 9.35 1.46 6.89
CA ASP A 21 10.70 1.63 6.32
C ASP A 21 10.71 1.63 4.78
N HIS A 22 9.62 1.24 4.12
CA HIS A 22 9.51 1.22 2.65
C HIS A 22 8.51 2.26 2.10
N SER A 23 8.94 3.02 1.10
CA SER A 23 8.08 3.99 0.40
C SER A 23 7.21 3.36 -0.69
N TYR A 24 7.59 2.20 -1.22
CA TYR A 24 6.92 1.46 -2.29
C TYR A 24 6.92 -0.04 -1.98
N ILE A 25 6.11 -0.82 -2.68
CA ILE A 25 6.06 -2.29 -2.53
C ILE A 25 7.39 -2.94 -2.97
N GLU A 26 8.06 -2.36 -3.96
CA GLU A 26 9.34 -2.85 -4.46
C GLU A 26 10.24 -1.68 -4.89
N GLY A 27 11.51 -1.73 -4.47
CA GLY A 27 12.49 -0.70 -4.83
C GLY A 27 12.21 0.67 -4.22
N TYR A 28 12.64 1.71 -4.93
CA TYR A 28 12.60 3.11 -4.47
C TYR A 28 11.82 4.02 -5.42
N VAL A 29 11.13 3.44 -6.40
CA VAL A 29 10.32 4.14 -7.41
C VAL A 29 8.98 3.42 -7.57
N PRO A 30 7.93 4.09 -8.07
CA PRO A 30 6.64 3.44 -8.33
C PRO A 30 6.81 2.23 -9.24
N ALA A 31 6.31 1.07 -8.82
CA ALA A 31 6.39 -0.18 -9.56
C ALA A 31 5.00 -0.77 -9.84
N LYS A 32 4.93 -1.74 -10.76
CA LYS A 32 3.68 -2.49 -11.04
C LYS A 32 3.14 -3.19 -9.79
N ALA A 33 4.02 -3.56 -8.86
CA ALA A 33 3.64 -4.15 -7.59
C ALA A 33 2.80 -3.19 -6.74
N ASP A 34 3.09 -1.88 -6.74
CA ASP A 34 2.30 -0.88 -6.03
C ASP A 34 0.87 -0.80 -6.57
N LEU A 35 0.72 -0.76 -7.90
CA LEU A 35 -0.59 -0.73 -8.55
C LEU A 35 -1.41 -1.97 -8.21
N SER A 36 -0.78 -3.17 -8.25
CA SER A 36 -1.48 -4.41 -7.90
C SER A 36 -1.98 -4.43 -6.45
N VAL A 37 -1.21 -3.90 -5.51
CA VAL A 37 -1.61 -3.83 -4.09
C VAL A 37 -2.66 -2.73 -3.88
N TYR A 38 -2.52 -1.60 -4.59
CA TYR A 38 -3.45 -0.48 -4.55
C TYR A 38 -4.84 -0.89 -5.04
N ASP A 39 -4.91 -1.59 -6.18
CA ASP A 39 -6.15 -2.12 -6.74
C ASP A 39 -6.77 -3.18 -5.83
N ALA A 40 -5.95 -4.04 -5.21
CA ALA A 40 -6.42 -5.06 -4.28
C ALA A 40 -7.04 -4.45 -3.00
N LEU A 41 -6.47 -3.34 -2.50
CA LEU A 41 -7.03 -2.55 -1.41
C LEU A 41 -8.37 -1.91 -1.78
N GLY A 42 -8.45 -1.35 -2.99
CA GLY A 42 -9.64 -0.70 -3.56
C GLY A 42 -10.04 0.62 -2.91
N LYS A 43 -9.88 0.75 -1.58
CA LYS A 43 -10.10 1.98 -0.81
C LYS A 43 -8.99 2.19 0.21
N ALA A 44 -8.80 3.45 0.62
CA ALA A 44 -7.87 3.78 1.68
C ALA A 44 -8.22 3.01 2.97
N PRO A 45 -7.24 2.34 3.61
CA PRO A 45 -7.49 1.63 4.86
C PRO A 45 -7.76 2.62 5.99
N ALA A 46 -8.83 2.38 6.75
CA ALA A 46 -9.23 3.20 7.89
C ALA A 46 -8.52 2.76 9.18
N GLY A 47 -8.46 3.65 10.18
CA GLY A 47 -7.84 3.38 11.48
C GLY A 47 -6.37 3.82 11.55
N ASP A 48 -5.58 3.13 12.36
CA ASP A 48 -4.20 3.53 12.70
C ASP A 48 -3.13 3.04 11.70
N TYR A 49 -3.53 2.66 10.47
CA TYR A 49 -2.61 2.22 9.42
C TYR A 49 -1.99 3.41 8.65
N LEU A 50 -1.33 4.31 9.40
CA LEU A 50 -0.82 5.59 8.89
C LEU A 50 0.19 5.43 7.74
N HIS A 51 1.03 4.39 7.78
CA HIS A 51 2.04 4.16 6.75
C HIS A 51 1.41 3.69 5.44
N VAL A 52 0.42 2.78 5.50
CA VAL A 52 -0.34 2.38 4.30
C VAL A 52 -1.17 3.54 3.78
N GLN A 53 -1.79 4.35 4.64
CA GLN A 53 -2.55 5.53 4.20
C GLN A 53 -1.67 6.54 3.47
N ARG A 54 -0.46 6.82 4.00
CA ARG A 54 0.52 7.68 3.33
C ARG A 54 0.86 7.12 1.94
N TRP A 55 1.23 5.84 1.86
CA TRP A 55 1.55 5.18 0.60
C TRP A 55 0.37 5.18 -0.37
N TYR A 56 -0.84 4.83 0.08
CA TYR A 56 -2.05 4.80 -0.75
C TYR A 56 -2.31 6.16 -1.40
N ARG A 57 -2.26 7.25 -0.61
CA ARG A 57 -2.42 8.62 -1.11
C ARG A 57 -1.33 9.01 -2.12
N HIS A 58 -0.10 8.58 -1.87
CA HIS A 58 1.04 8.83 -2.76
C HIS A 58 0.84 8.14 -4.12
N ILE A 59 0.41 6.88 -4.12
CA ILE A 59 0.09 6.13 -5.34
C ILE A 59 -1.11 6.75 -6.07
N THR A 60 -2.19 7.14 -5.37
CA THR A 60 -3.33 7.83 -5.97
C THR A 60 -2.92 9.12 -6.69
N SER A 61 -2.05 9.94 -6.07
CA SER A 61 -1.56 11.16 -6.70
C SER A 61 -0.65 10.87 -7.90
N SER A 62 0.13 9.79 -7.84
CA SER A 62 1.06 9.41 -8.91
C SER A 62 0.34 8.79 -10.12
N SER A 63 -0.82 8.16 -9.93
CA SER A 63 -1.64 7.62 -11.03
C SER A 63 -2.50 8.68 -11.74
N SER A 64 -2.49 9.92 -11.27
CA SER A 64 -3.30 11.02 -11.81
C SER A 64 -2.57 11.84 -12.89
N GLN A 65 -1.53 11.28 -13.53
CA GLN A 65 -0.71 11.96 -14.53
C GLN A 65 -0.68 11.20 -15.86
#